data_AF-A0A7K9MUW6-F1
#
_entry.id   AF-A0A7K9MUW6-F1
#
_cell.length_a   1.000
_cell.length_b   1.000
_cell.length_c   1.000
_cell.angle_alpha   90.00
_cell.angle_beta   90.00
_cell.angle_gamma   90.00
#
_symmetry.space_group_name_H-M   'P 1'
#
loop_
_entity.id
_entity.type
_entity.pdbx_description
1 polymer ?
#
loop_
_entity_poly.entity_id
_entity_poly.type
_entity_poly.pdbx_seq_one_letter_code
_entity_poly.pdbx_strand_id
1 'polypeptide(L)' 'VFQGAVTFEDVAIYFSPEEWVELVAWQRELYQEVMMDNYDLVASLERGRSAPAALPGLAESVPGL' A
#
# COMPACT_ATOMS: atom_id res chain seq x y z
N VAL A 1 -2.86 -15.19 -16.20
CA VAL A 1 -3.28 -14.85 -14.82
C VAL A 1 -3.35 -13.33 -14.74
N PHE A 2 -4.51 -12.73 -14.51
CA PHE A 2 -4.60 -11.28 -14.32
C PHE A 2 -4.30 -10.98 -12.84
N GLN A 3 -3.18 -10.34 -12.55
CA GLN A 3 -2.90 -9.82 -11.22
C GLN A 3 -3.63 -8.48 -11.07
N GLY A 4 -4.81 -8.51 -10.43
CA GLY A 4 -5.59 -7.31 -10.12
C GLY A 4 -4.81 -6.30 -9.25
N ALA A 5 -5.32 -5.08 -9.12
CA ALA A 5 -4.84 -4.17 -8.09
C ALA A 5 -5.28 -4.69 -6.72
N VAL A 6 -4.33 -4.82 -5.79
CA VAL A 6 -4.66 -5.01 -4.37
C VAL A 6 -4.99 -3.63 -3.81
N THR A 7 -6.17 -3.50 -3.24
CA THR A 7 -6.67 -2.28 -2.59
C THR A 7 -6.62 -2.44 -1.08
N PHE A 8 -6.80 -1.35 -0.36
CA PHE A 8 -6.78 -1.40 1.11
C PHE A 8 -7.97 -2.21 1.64
N GLU A 9 -9.10 -2.15 0.96
CA GLU A 9 -10.30 -2.91 1.25
C GLU A 9 -10.09 -4.43 1.18
N ASP A 10 -9.12 -4.90 0.39
CA ASP A 10 -8.81 -6.34 0.30
C ASP A 10 -8.07 -6.88 1.53
N VAL A 11 -7.45 -6.00 2.33
CA VAL A 11 -6.63 -6.37 3.49
C VAL A 11 -7.14 -5.80 4.82
N ALA A 12 -8.11 -4.87 4.76
CA ALA A 12 -8.69 -4.26 5.94
C ALA A 12 -9.73 -5.15 6.62
N ILE A 13 -9.60 -5.28 7.94
CA ILE A 13 -10.60 -5.91 8.80
C ILE A 13 -11.38 -4.79 9.46
N TYR A 14 -12.70 -4.93 9.56
CA TYR A 14 -13.56 -3.95 10.20
C TYR A 14 -14.33 -4.61 11.35
N PHE A 15 -14.34 -3.94 12.50
CA PHE A 15 -15.18 -4.31 13.63
C PHE A 15 -16.49 -3.53 13.58
N SER A 16 -17.60 -4.16 13.94
CA SER A 16 -18.82 -3.42 14.26
C SER A 16 -18.63 -2.57 15.52
N PRO A 17 -19.50 -1.56 15.78
CA PRO A 17 -19.45 -0.80 17.03
C PRO A 17 -19.52 -1.68 18.28
N GLU A 18 -20.34 -2.74 18.24
CA GLU A 18 -20.49 -3.70 19.33
C GLU A 18 -19.20 -4.50 19.53
N GLU A 19 -18.61 -5.04 18.45
CA GLU A 19 -17.34 -5.76 18.51
C GLU A 19 -16.18 -4.87 18.98
N TRP A 20 -16.18 -3.60 18.57
CA TRP A 20 -15.16 -2.63 18.95
C TRP A 20 -15.16 -2.30 20.45
N VAL A 21 -16.34 -2.30 21.09
CA VAL A 21 -16.47 -2.07 22.54
C VAL A 21 -15.97 -3.27 23.36
N GLU A 22 -16.10 -4.48 22.82
CA GLU A 22 -15.60 -5.72 23.45
C GLU A 22 -14.07 -5.82 23.41
N LEU A 23 -13.40 -5.05 22.53
CA LEU A 23 -11.94 -5.03 22.47
C LEU A 23 -11.34 -4.31 23.68
N VAL A 24 -10.42 -4.98 24.36
CA VAL A 24 -9.61 -4.36 25.39
C VAL A 24 -8.57 -3.41 24.78
N ALA A 25 -8.05 -2.47 25.57
CA ALA A 25 -7.22 -1.35 25.09
C ALA A 25 -6.06 -1.79 24.16
N TRP A 26 -5.30 -2.81 24.56
CA TRP A 26 -4.16 -3.30 23.76
C TRP A 26 -4.58 -3.92 22.42
N GLN A 27 -5.78 -4.50 22.31
CA GLN A 27 -6.29 -5.03 21.05
C GLN A 27 -6.64 -3.90 20.09
N ARG A 28 -7.19 -2.79 20.60
CA ARG A 28 -7.51 -1.60 19.81
C ARG A 28 -6.25 -0.88 19.32
N GLU A 29 -5.21 -0.86 20.15
CA GLU A 29 -3.89 -0.35 19.76
C GLU A 29 -3.27 -1.20 18.66
N LEU A 30 -3.22 -2.53 18.85
CA LEU A 30 -2.71 -3.47 17.85
C LEU A 30 -3.47 -3.37 16.52
N TYR A 31 -4.80 -3.26 16.56
CA TYR A 31 -5.61 -3.07 15.37
C TYR A 31 -5.21 -1.81 14.59
N GLN A 32 -5.02 -0.68 15.29
CA GLN A 32 -4.63 0.58 14.66
C GLN A 32 -3.23 0.48 14.03
N GLU A 33 -2.28 -0.14 14.73
CA GLU A 33 -0.92 -0.36 14.23
C GLU A 33 -0.92 -1.23 12.96
N VAL A 34 -1.57 -2.39 13.02
CA VAL A 34 -1.66 -3.31 11.88
C VAL A 34 -2.38 -2.66 10.70
N MET A 35 -3.45 -1.91 10.95
CA MET A 35 -4.18 -1.27 9.86
C MET A 35 -3.42 -0.11 9.22
N MET A 36 -2.59 0.61 9.99
CA MET A 36 -1.70 1.64 9.45
C MET A 36 -0.61 1.00 8.59
N ASP A 37 0.02 -0.08 9.05
CA ASP A 37 1.03 -0.82 8.28
C ASP A 37 0.45 -1.38 6.96
N ASN A 38 -0.77 -1.91 7.01
CA ASN A 38 -1.48 -2.38 5.82
C ASN A 38 -1.74 -1.24 4.82
N TYR A 39 -2.11 -0.05 5.29
CA TYR A 39 -2.34 1.11 4.44
C TYR A 39 -1.04 1.53 3.73
N ASP A 40 0.06 1.64 4.48
CA ASP A 40 1.36 2.02 3.94
C ASP A 40 1.90 1.00 2.93
N LEU A 41 1.67 -0.30 3.17
CA LEU A 41 2.04 -1.36 2.25
C LEU A 41 1.27 -1.24 0.93
N VAL A 42 -0.05 -1.08 0.99
CA VAL A 42 -0.89 -0.93 -0.22
C VAL A 42 -0.53 0.35 -0.98
N ALA A 43 -0.37 1.48 -0.28
CA ALA A 43 0.05 2.74 -0.89
C ALA A 43 1.44 2.64 -1.57
N SER A 44 2.34 1.84 -1.01
CA SER A 44 3.65 1.57 -1.60
C SER A 44 3.55 0.78 -2.91
N LEU A 45 2.64 -0.19 -2.99
CA LEU A 45 2.37 -0.94 -4.22
C LEU A 45 1.78 -0.04 -5.31
N GLU A 46 0.87 0.86 -4.96
CA GLU A 46 0.31 1.85 -5.89
C GLU A 46 1.38 2.80 -6.45
N ARG A 47 2.30 3.26 -5.60
CA ARG A 47 3.45 4.09 -6.00
C ARG A 47 4.41 3.34 -6.90
N GLY A 48 4.71 2.07 -6.60
CA GLY A 48 5.54 1.21 -7.44
C GLY A 48 4.96 0.97 -8.83
N ARG A 49 3.62 1.00 -8.95
CA ARG A 49 2.91 0.89 -10.23
C ARG A 49 2.89 2.19 -11.04
N SER A 50 2.94 3.34 -10.36
CA SER A 50 2.91 4.67 -10.98
C SER A 50 4.30 5.26 -11.26
N ALA A 51 5.39 4.59 -10.87
CA ALA A 51 6.73 5.01 -11.25
C ALA A 51 6.89 4.81 -12.78
N PRO A 52 7.13 5.88 -13.56
CA PRO A 52 7.45 5.71 -14.96
C PRO A 52 8.71 4.85 -15.00
N ALA A 53 8.66 3.74 -15.74
CA ALA A 53 9.85 2.97 -16.05
C ALA A 53 10.88 3.95 -16.60
N ALA A 54 11.88 4.30 -15.78
CA ALA A 54 12.99 5.11 -16.23
C ALA A 54 13.64 4.30 -17.34
N LEU A 55 13.39 4.70 -18.59
CA LEU A 55 14.01 4.08 -19.76
C LEU A 55 15.52 4.28 -19.63
N PRO A 56 16.34 3.22 -19.48
CA PRO A 56 17.77 3.36 -19.55
C PRO A 56 18.12 3.49 -21.03
N GLY A 57 18.20 4.73 -21.55
CA GLY A 57 18.54 4.90 -22.97
C GLY A 57 18.57 6.30 -23.57
N LEU A 58 18.24 7.37 -22.85
CA LEU A 58 18.21 8.72 -23.44
C LEU A 58 19.12 9.74 -22.75
N ALA A 59 20.24 9.30 -22.17
CA ALA A 59 21.26 10.20 -21.63
C ALA A 59 22.56 10.24 -22.46
N GLU A 60 22.71 9.44 -23.52
CA GLU A 60 23.92 9.49 -24.37
C GLU A 60 23.57 9.53 -25.85
N SER A 61 23.16 10.70 -26.30
CA SER A 61 23.38 11.14 -27.68
C SER A 61 23.63 12.63 -27.65
N VAL A 62 24.87 13.00 -27.37
CA VAL A 62 25.40 14.31 -27.75
C VAL A 62 25.97 14.12 -29.15
N PRO A 63 25.36 14.65 -30.23
CA PRO A 63 25.94 14.60 -31.54
C PRO A 63 26.98 15.73 -31.63
N GLY A 64 28.26 15.37 -31.77
CA GLY A 64 29.32 16.34 -32.03
C GLY A 64 30.64 16.02 -31.36
N LEU A 65 31.32 14.98 -31.85
CA LEU A 65 32.78 14.90 -31.95
C LEU A 65 33.11 14.20 -33.27
#